data_AF-A0A0B4ZUZ7-F1
#
_entry.id   AF-A0A0B4ZUZ7-F1
#
_cell.length_a   1.000
_cell.length_b   1.000
_cell.length_c   1.000
_cell.angle_alpha   90.00
_cell.angle_beta   90.00
_cell.angle_gamma   90.00
#
_symmetry.space_group_name_H-M   'P 1'
#
loop_
_entity.id
_entity.type
_entity.pdbx_description
1 polymer ?
#
loop_
_entity_poly.entity_id
_entity_poly.type
_entity_poly.pdbx_seq_one_letter_code
_entity_poly.pdbx_strand_id
1 'polypeptide(L)'
;FLGLRNLTVIGDCIENIKINRKETIDLEELATDDPKVYELLSSGDTLGVFQLDSGGMQELLKRMQPTGFHDIVASLALYRPGPMGVNAHWDYADRKNGRKPIEPIHPELDEPLREILD
;
A
#
# COMPACT_ATOMS: atom_id res chain seq x y z
N PHE A 1 -20.69 -18.06 4.24
CA PHE A 1 -19.22 -17.99 4.30
C PHE A 1 -18.69 -17.42 3.00
N LEU A 2 -17.65 -16.58 3.05
CA LEU A 2 -16.99 -15.99 1.88
C LEU A 2 -15.75 -16.82 1.51
N GLY A 3 -15.68 -17.34 0.29
CA GLY A 3 -14.55 -18.13 -0.19
C GLY A 3 -13.47 -17.24 -0.80
N LEU A 4 -12.51 -16.79 0.01
CA LEU A 4 -11.40 -15.95 -0.44
C LEU A 4 -10.22 -16.81 -0.90
N ARG A 5 -9.95 -16.82 -2.22
CA ARG A 5 -8.85 -17.60 -2.81
C ARG A 5 -7.46 -17.16 -2.36
N ASN A 6 -7.27 -15.88 -2.02
CA ASN A 6 -5.99 -15.38 -1.53
C ASN A 6 -5.56 -16.10 -0.23
N LEU A 7 -6.50 -16.43 0.66
CA LEU A 7 -6.22 -17.17 1.89
C LEU A 7 -5.76 -18.61 1.59
N THR A 8 -6.32 -19.25 0.56
CA THR A 8 -5.84 -20.56 0.09
C THR A 8 -4.40 -20.45 -0.42
N VAL A 9 -4.09 -19.44 -1.24
CA VAL A 9 -2.73 -19.21 -1.77
C VAL A 9 -1.72 -18.95 -0.63
N ILE A 10 -2.11 -18.17 0.39
CA ILE A 10 -1.27 -17.94 1.58
C ILE A 10 -1.03 -19.25 2.33
N GLY A 11 -2.06 -20.07 2.54
CA GLY A 11 -1.93 -21.38 3.18
C GLY A 11 -0.96 -22.31 2.45
N ASP A 12 -1.11 -22.42 1.12
CA ASP A 12 -0.21 -23.22 0.28
C ASP A 12 1.24 -22.69 0.34
N CYS A 13 1.42 -21.36 0.39
CA CYS A 13 2.74 -20.73 0.52
C CYS A 13 3.42 -21.12 1.85
N ILE A 14 2.70 -21.05 2.97
CA ILE A 14 3.23 -21.41 4.30
C ILE A 14 3.61 -22.90 4.35
N GLU A 15 2.77 -23.79 3.82
CA GLU A 15 3.09 -25.22 3.74
C GLU A 15 4.35 -25.47 2.90
N ASN A 16 4.49 -24.76 1.77
CA ASN A 16 5.69 -24.84 0.94
C ASN A 16 6.95 -24.35 1.67
N ILE A 17 6.87 -23.26 2.44
CA ILE A 17 7.98 -22.76 3.27
C ILE A 17 8.39 -23.83 4.29
N LYS A 18 7.42 -24.43 4.99
CA LYS A 18 7.66 -25.49 5.97
C LYS A 18 8.33 -26.73 5.36
N ILE A 19 7.86 -27.17 4.20
CA ILE A 19 8.42 -28.35 3.52
C ILE A 19 9.87 -28.10 3.09
N ASN A 20 10.15 -26.94 2.49
CA ASN A 20 11.43 -26.63 1.84
C ASN A 20 12.49 -26.06 2.80
N ARG A 21 12.07 -25.24 3.77
CA ARG A 21 12.98 -24.51 4.68
C ARG A 21 12.96 -25.01 6.12
N LYS A 22 11.98 -25.87 6.48
CA LYS A 22 11.74 -26.33 7.86
C LYS A 22 11.44 -25.19 8.83
N GLU A 23 10.92 -24.09 8.30
CA GLU A 23 10.47 -22.92 9.06
C GLU A 23 8.96 -22.98 9.27
N THR A 24 8.50 -22.60 10.46
CA THR A 24 7.07 -22.43 10.76
C THR A 24 6.80 -20.93 10.82
N ILE A 25 5.85 -20.45 10.02
CA ILE A 25 5.43 -19.05 9.99
C ILE A 25 4.11 -18.92 10.73
N ASP A 26 4.07 -18.03 11.72
CA ASP A 26 2.84 -17.51 12.31
C ASP A 26 2.51 -16.16 11.64
N LEU A 27 1.34 -16.06 11.01
CA LEU A 27 0.90 -14.84 10.35
C LEU A 27 0.56 -13.72 11.33
N GLU A 28 0.13 -14.06 12.55
CA GLU A 28 -0.27 -13.06 13.57
C GLU A 28 0.94 -12.33 14.16
N GLU A 29 2.13 -12.91 14.05
CA GLU A 29 3.39 -12.34 14.57
C GLU A 29 4.22 -11.60 13.52
N LEU A 30 3.75 -11.52 12.26
CA LEU A 30 4.49 -10.85 11.19
C LEU A 30 4.60 -9.34 11.44
N ALA A 31 5.83 -8.83 11.35
CA ALA A 31 6.10 -7.40 11.43
C ALA A 31 5.56 -6.66 10.20
N THR A 32 5.12 -5.42 10.41
CA THR A 32 4.55 -4.57 9.35
C THR A 32 5.56 -3.55 8.82
N ASP A 33 6.81 -3.57 9.26
CA ASP A 33 7.84 -2.59 8.96
C ASP A 33 9.04 -3.16 8.16
N ASP A 34 8.91 -4.33 7.54
CA ASP A 34 9.98 -4.94 6.74
C ASP A 34 10.35 -4.08 5.51
N PRO A 35 11.59 -3.53 5.44
CA PRO A 35 12.02 -2.69 4.34
C PRO A 35 11.96 -3.37 2.97
N LYS A 36 12.16 -4.69 2.90
CA LYS A 36 12.13 -5.44 1.63
C LYS A 36 10.73 -5.52 1.05
N VAL A 37 9.71 -5.53 1.90
CA VAL A 37 8.31 -5.46 1.45
C VAL A 37 8.06 -4.12 0.80
N TYR A 38 8.50 -3.02 1.42
CA TYR A 38 8.34 -1.68 0.87
C TYR A 38 9.15 -1.44 -0.40
N GLU A 39 10.33 -2.05 -0.53
CA GLU A 39 11.12 -2.06 -1.77
C GLU A 39 10.35 -2.75 -2.91
N LEU A 40 9.77 -3.93 -2.67
CA LEU A 40 8.93 -4.65 -3.63
C LEU A 40 7.70 -3.84 -4.06
N LEU A 41 7.01 -3.21 -3.10
CA LEU A 41 5.86 -2.36 -3.40
C LEU A 41 6.29 -1.14 -4.23
N SER A 42 7.43 -0.53 -3.89
CA SER A 42 7.97 0.66 -4.56
C SER A 42 8.47 0.40 -5.97
N SER A 43 8.90 -0.84 -6.29
CA SER A 43 9.23 -1.22 -7.67
C SER A 43 7.99 -1.41 -8.56
N GLY A 44 6.82 -1.61 -7.94
CA GLY A 44 5.58 -1.95 -8.63
C GLY A 44 5.51 -3.41 -9.12
N ASP A 45 6.42 -4.28 -8.67
CA ASP A 45 6.43 -5.71 -9.00
C ASP A 45 5.40 -6.49 -8.17
N THR A 46 4.16 -6.01 -8.14
CA THR A 46 3.09 -6.48 -7.25
C THR A 46 2.11 -7.43 -7.92
N LEU A 47 2.48 -8.02 -9.06
CA LEU A 47 1.64 -9.03 -9.71
C LEU A 47 1.42 -10.22 -8.76
N GLY A 48 0.14 -10.51 -8.45
CA GLY A 48 -0.23 -11.56 -7.50
C GLY A 48 -0.28 -11.11 -6.03
N VAL A 49 0.07 -9.86 -5.73
CA VAL A 49 -0.16 -9.25 -4.40
C VAL A 49 -1.60 -8.78 -4.33
N PHE A 50 -2.35 -9.30 -3.36
CA PHE A 50 -3.79 -9.08 -3.25
C PHE A 50 -4.15 -7.59 -3.23
N GLN A 51 -5.09 -7.18 -4.11
CA GLN A 51 -5.58 -5.81 -4.32
C GLN A 51 -4.56 -4.81 -4.91
N LEU A 52 -3.29 -5.19 -5.03
CA LEU A 52 -2.21 -4.29 -5.44
C LEU A 52 -1.66 -4.61 -6.84
N ASP A 53 -2.30 -5.50 -7.59
CA ASP A 53 -1.76 -6.14 -8.80
C ASP A 53 -2.17 -5.48 -10.12
N SER A 54 -3.17 -4.58 -10.12
CA SER A 54 -3.61 -3.91 -11.35
C SER A 54 -2.55 -2.94 -11.87
N GLY A 55 -2.43 -2.80 -13.20
CA GLY A 55 -1.39 -1.96 -13.82
C GLY A 55 -1.38 -0.50 -13.34
N GLY A 56 -2.54 0.14 -13.20
CA GLY A 56 -2.57 1.52 -12.67
C GLY A 56 -2.28 1.61 -11.17
N MET A 57 -2.52 0.54 -10.40
CA MET A 57 -2.09 0.47 -9.00
C MET A 57 -0.57 0.31 -8.91
N GLN A 58 0.04 -0.50 -9.77
CA GLN A 58 1.49 -0.60 -9.88
C GLN A 58 2.14 0.75 -10.17
N GLU A 59 1.57 1.52 -11.10
CA GLU A 59 2.04 2.88 -11.40
C GLU A 59 1.83 3.85 -10.22
N LEU A 60 0.72 3.71 -9.49
CA LEU A 60 0.50 4.46 -8.25
C LEU A 60 1.59 4.15 -7.22
N LEU A 61 1.87 2.87 -6.95
CA LEU A 61 2.88 2.47 -5.97
C LEU A 61 4.29 2.95 -6.36
N LYS A 62 4.68 2.81 -7.63
CA LYS A 62 5.94 3.36 -8.15
C LYS A 62 6.05 4.86 -7.92
N ARG A 63 4.97 5.61 -8.12
CA ARG A 63 4.99 7.06 -7.87
C ARG A 63 4.93 7.39 -6.38
N MET A 64 4.19 6.63 -5.59
CA MET A 64 3.98 6.85 -4.15
C MET A 64 5.23 6.53 -3.32
N GLN A 65 6.02 5.53 -3.74
CA GLN A 65 7.16 5.00 -2.97
C GLN A 65 6.76 4.68 -1.52
N PRO A 66 5.91 3.66 -1.28
CA PRO A 66 5.42 3.32 0.07
C PRO A 66 6.56 3.10 1.06
N THR A 67 6.43 3.65 2.27
CA THR A 67 7.45 3.58 3.34
C THR A 67 6.91 2.98 4.63
N GLY A 68 5.61 2.70 4.69
CA GLY A 68 4.96 2.14 5.87
C GLY A 68 3.55 1.63 5.57
N PHE A 69 2.95 0.96 6.54
CA PHE A 69 1.66 0.29 6.37
C PHE A 69 0.52 1.27 6.02
N HIS A 70 0.61 2.50 6.53
CA HIS A 70 -0.35 3.56 6.23
C HIS A 70 -0.45 3.86 4.71
N ASP A 71 0.65 3.75 3.96
CA ASP A 71 0.61 3.97 2.51
C ASP A 71 -0.15 2.87 1.76
N ILE A 72 -0.12 1.65 2.29
CA ILE A 72 -0.93 0.55 1.74
C ILE A 72 -2.42 0.86 1.97
N VAL A 73 -2.78 1.31 3.17
CA VAL A 73 -4.15 1.74 3.48
C VAL A 73 -4.57 2.93 2.59
N ALA A 74 -3.72 3.93 2.44
CA ALA A 74 -3.98 5.12 1.62
C ALA A 74 -4.15 4.75 0.13
N SER A 75 -3.28 3.90 -0.42
CA SER A 75 -3.40 3.46 -1.82
C SER A 75 -4.72 2.73 -2.09
N LEU A 76 -5.15 1.84 -1.19
CA LEU A 76 -6.44 1.13 -1.29
C LEU A 76 -7.67 2.05 -1.16
N ALA A 77 -7.55 3.13 -0.38
CA ALA A 77 -8.61 4.13 -0.24
C ALA A 77 -8.68 5.04 -1.46
N LEU A 78 -7.53 5.49 -1.97
CA LEU A 78 -7.40 6.47 -3.05
C LEU A 78 -7.56 5.86 -4.44
N TYR A 79 -7.24 4.58 -4.62
CA TYR A 79 -7.38 3.89 -5.90
C TYR A 79 -8.83 3.39 -6.12
N ARG A 80 -9.77 4.33 -6.10
CA ARG A 80 -11.21 4.13 -6.31
C ARG A 80 -11.76 5.20 -7.25
N PRO A 81 -12.86 4.94 -7.99
CA PRO A 81 -13.34 5.87 -9.03
C PRO A 81 -13.56 7.32 -8.56
N GLY A 82 -14.09 7.52 -7.34
CA GLY A 82 -14.31 8.86 -6.78
C GLY A 82 -13.01 9.65 -6.59
N PRO A 83 -12.10 9.20 -5.70
CA PRO A 83 -10.82 9.88 -5.49
C PRO A 83 -9.95 9.96 -6.76
N MET A 84 -9.99 8.93 -7.61
CA MET A 84 -9.28 8.96 -8.90
C MET A 84 -9.80 10.06 -9.83
N GLY A 85 -11.12 10.26 -9.87
CA GLY A 85 -11.76 11.29 -10.69
C GLY A 85 -11.36 12.73 -10.32
N VAL A 86 -10.85 12.95 -9.11
CA VAL A 86 -10.33 14.25 -8.64
C VAL A 86 -8.81 14.24 -8.45
N ASN A 87 -8.11 13.30 -9.07
CA ASN A 87 -6.64 13.18 -9.04
C ASN A 87 -6.02 12.89 -7.66
N ALA A 88 -6.80 12.52 -6.65
CA ALA A 88 -6.34 12.45 -5.26
C ALA A 88 -5.20 11.43 -5.03
N HIS A 89 -5.28 10.25 -5.68
CA HIS A 89 -4.21 9.24 -5.66
C HIS A 89 -2.84 9.77 -6.14
N TRP A 90 -2.82 10.51 -7.24
CA TRP A 90 -1.59 11.11 -7.76
C TRP A 90 -1.10 12.27 -6.92
N ASP A 91 -2.02 13.12 -6.47
CA ASP A 91 -1.71 14.25 -5.60
C ASP A 91 -1.12 13.78 -4.26
N TYR A 92 -1.67 12.73 -3.65
CA TYR A 92 -1.11 12.13 -2.43
C TYR A 92 0.32 11.63 -2.68
N ALA A 93 0.52 10.85 -3.75
CA ALA A 93 1.83 10.31 -4.10
C ALA A 93 2.86 11.43 -4.32
N ASP A 94 2.48 12.54 -4.95
CA ASP A 94 3.38 13.66 -5.19
C ASP A 94 3.65 14.51 -3.95
N ARG A 95 2.64 14.76 -3.12
CA ARG A 95 2.81 15.50 -1.85
C ARG A 95 3.74 14.77 -0.91
N LYS A 96 3.49 13.47 -0.72
CA LYS A 96 4.36 12.60 0.09
C LYS A 96 5.83 12.70 -0.31
N ASN A 97 6.10 12.77 -1.61
CA ASN A 97 7.46 12.81 -2.14
C ASN A 97 7.99 14.23 -2.41
N GLY A 98 7.32 15.26 -1.89
CA GLY A 98 7.72 16.66 -2.05
C GLY A 98 7.68 17.18 -3.49
N ARG A 99 7.01 16.47 -4.42
CA ARG A 99 6.84 16.86 -5.82
C ARG A 99 5.70 17.85 -6.02
N LYS A 100 4.79 17.96 -5.04
CA LYS A 100 3.70 18.93 -5.01
C LYS A 100 3.57 19.48 -3.58
N PRO A 101 3.36 20.80 -3.38
CA PRO A 101 3.13 21.33 -2.04
C PRO A 101 1.80 20.83 -1.46
N ILE A 102 1.77 20.75 -0.13
CA ILE A 102 0.54 20.59 0.64
C ILE A 102 -0.08 21.98 0.76
N GLU A 103 -1.26 22.15 0.17
CA GLU A 103 -2.01 23.41 0.22
C GLU A 103 -3.25 23.17 1.09
N PRO A 104 -3.40 23.90 2.21
CA PRO A 104 -4.59 23.77 3.04
C PRO A 104 -5.81 24.35 2.30
N ILE A 105 -6.98 23.75 2.52
CA ILE A 105 -8.24 24.20 1.92
C ILE A 105 -8.57 25.63 2.39
N HIS A 106 -8.17 25.98 3.62
CA HIS A 106 -8.31 27.30 4.21
C HIS A 106 -7.18 27.51 5.24
N PRO A 107 -6.64 28.73 5.44
CA PRO A 107 -5.56 28.97 6.41
C PRO A 107 -5.83 28.47 7.83
N GLU A 108 -7.08 28.54 8.29
CA GLU A 108 -7.46 28.03 9.62
C GLU A 108 -7.41 26.49 9.74
N LEU A 109 -7.38 25.78 8.61
CA LEU A 109 -7.32 24.32 8.56
C LEU A 109 -5.90 23.79 8.39
N ASP A 110 -4.90 24.67 8.25
CA ASP A 110 -3.50 24.28 8.09
C ASP A 110 -3.00 23.48 9.30
N GLU A 111 -3.08 24.06 10.50
CA GLU A 111 -2.62 23.39 11.72
C GLU A 111 -3.48 22.18 12.13
N PRO A 112 -4.84 22.24 12.12
CA PRO A 112 -5.67 21.09 12.52
C PRO A 112 -5.55 19.87 11.62
N LEU A 113 -5.20 20.04 10.33
CA LEU A 113 -5.11 18.93 9.38
C LEU A 113 -3.68 18.50 9.10
N ARG A 114 -2.68 19.15 9.70
CA ARG A 114 -1.27 18.93 9.42
C ARG A 114 -0.84 17.48 9.53
N GLU A 115 -1.23 16.78 10.59
CA GLU A 115 -0.93 15.35 10.79
C GLU A 115 -1.54 14.43 9.71
N ILE A 116 -2.64 14.84 9.07
CA ILE A 116 -3.31 14.08 8.02
C ILE A 116 -2.72 14.41 6.65
N LEU A 117 -2.13 15.60 6.50
CA LEU A 117 -1.64 16.14 5.25
C LEU A 117 -0.14 15.91 5.02
N ASP A 118 0.66 15.88 6.09
CA ASP A 118 2.11 15.54 6.11
C ASP A 118 2.34 14.02 5.99
#